data_AF-A0A3P8U2W3-F1
#
_entry.id   AF-A0A3P8U2W3-F1
#
_cell.length_a   1.000
_cell.length_b   1.000
_cell.length_c   1.000
_cell.angle_alpha   90.00
_cell.angle_beta   90.00
_cell.angle_gamma   90.00
#
_symmetry.space_group_name_H-M   'P 1'
#
loop_
_entity.id
_entity.type
_entity.pdbx_description
1 polymer ?
#
loop_
_entity_poly.entity_id
_entity_poly.type
_entity_poly.pdbx_seq_one_letter_code
_entity_poly.pdbx_strand_id
1 'polypeptide(L)'
;LTLLLLLILSSVGLSKNLSSQDGNVSSLSPDLEDEVPEIPAKISVLASQQFLASFRASRISRDTLNPVDHGKLKWKTWNSYLPDGAISIYNEYTKRDEYVCRFGCHSGFFIPGDDVEFASQYPDYASADTKCQVPNDGSEINASDFEILVNEDNFEILEWKDGYYGSVPQNSVRTCADSEIYVGKNKYGLGKVDPKQKCFFLPWGGSEYWYRSYKVLTINKDVESNFMTDIRYHTDDAKIVSYPPETMHTSVVINYDCNQATKSADLRNTIQ
;
A
#
# COMPACT_ATOMS: atom_id res chain seq x y z
N LEU A 1 -37.55 59.83 -55.17
CA LEU A 1 -38.28 59.21 -54.05
C LEU A 1 -37.39 58.08 -53.52
N THR A 2 -36.80 58.06 -52.31
CA THR A 2 -37.40 58.11 -50.94
C THR A 2 -38.51 57.06 -50.80
N LEU A 3 -38.54 56.06 -49.90
CA LEU A 3 -38.00 55.80 -48.54
C LEU A 3 -37.73 54.27 -48.41
N LEU A 4 -37.20 53.61 -47.37
CA LEU A 4 -36.56 53.91 -46.06
C LEU A 4 -35.65 52.69 -45.69
N LEU A 5 -34.87 52.74 -44.60
CA LEU A 5 -34.30 51.55 -43.92
C LEU A 5 -35.34 50.82 -43.04
N LEU A 6 -35.11 49.53 -42.78
CA LEU A 6 -35.41 48.91 -41.47
C LEU A 6 -34.52 47.67 -41.25
N LEU A 7 -33.63 47.76 -40.25
CA LEU A 7 -32.91 46.61 -39.70
C LEU A 7 -33.76 45.93 -38.63
N ILE A 8 -33.83 44.60 -38.65
CA ILE A 8 -34.21 43.78 -37.51
C ILE A 8 -33.21 42.64 -37.34
N LEU A 9 -32.61 42.54 -36.15
CA LEU A 9 -31.74 41.42 -35.80
C LEU A 9 -32.62 40.22 -35.42
N SER A 10 -32.32 39.05 -35.98
CA SER A 10 -32.76 37.76 -35.43
C SER A 10 -31.54 37.00 -34.92
N SER A 11 -31.26 37.13 -33.62
CA SER A 11 -30.29 36.29 -32.93
C SER A 11 -30.81 34.86 -32.85
N VAL A 12 -30.12 33.93 -33.50
CA VAL A 12 -30.41 32.49 -33.40
C VAL A 12 -30.04 32.01 -32.01
N GLY A 13 -31.04 31.84 -31.14
CA GLY A 13 -30.89 31.15 -29.87
C GLY A 13 -30.69 29.65 -30.09
N LEU A 14 -29.48 29.15 -29.86
CA LEU A 14 -29.19 27.71 -29.96
C LEU A 14 -29.85 26.98 -28.77
N SER A 15 -30.97 26.31 -29.04
CA SER A 15 -31.66 25.49 -28.05
C SER A 15 -30.78 24.31 -27.61
N LYS A 16 -30.35 24.33 -26.34
CA LYS A 16 -29.86 23.11 -25.67
C LYS A 16 -31.07 22.27 -25.30
N ASN A 17 -31.43 21.33 -26.17
CA ASN A 17 -32.39 20.29 -25.81
C ASN A 17 -31.79 19.38 -24.74
N LEU A 18 -32.34 19.45 -23.54
CA LEU A 18 -32.09 18.54 -22.44
C LEU A 18 -32.78 17.20 -22.73
N SER A 19 -32.14 16.32 -23.48
CA SER A 19 -32.61 14.93 -23.60
C SER A 19 -32.25 14.18 -22.33
N SER A 20 -33.26 13.82 -21.53
CA SER A 20 -33.05 12.81 -20.49
C SER A 20 -32.53 11.53 -21.14
N GLN A 21 -31.49 10.97 -20.55
CA GLN A 21 -31.18 9.55 -20.70
C GLN A 21 -31.23 8.95 -19.32
N ASP A 22 -32.36 8.32 -19.02
CA ASP A 22 -32.43 7.20 -18.08
C ASP A 22 -31.58 6.06 -18.68
N GLY A 23 -30.27 6.18 -18.48
CA GLY A 23 -29.25 5.23 -18.92
C GLY A 23 -28.74 4.46 -17.71
N ASN A 24 -29.16 3.20 -17.59
CA ASN A 24 -28.66 2.27 -16.59
C ASN A 24 -27.12 2.21 -16.66
N VAL A 25 -26.41 2.72 -15.64
CA VAL A 25 -24.94 2.76 -15.60
C VAL A 25 -24.40 1.37 -15.26
N SER A 26 -24.56 0.47 -16.23
CA SER A 26 -24.08 -0.91 -16.24
C SER A 26 -23.47 -1.19 -17.61
N SER A 27 -22.42 -0.45 -17.94
CA SER A 27 -21.49 -0.86 -18.99
C SER A 27 -20.06 -0.45 -18.64
N LEU A 28 -19.22 -1.47 -18.51
CA LEU A 28 -17.78 -1.39 -18.71
C LEU A 28 -17.52 -0.78 -20.11
N SER A 29 -17.32 0.53 -20.21
CA SER A 29 -16.85 1.15 -21.45
C SER A 29 -15.32 0.99 -21.52
N PRO A 30 -14.71 0.34 -22.54
CA PRO A 30 -13.28 -0.07 -22.52
C PRO A 30 -12.28 0.93 -23.11
N ASP A 31 -12.75 2.07 -23.63
CA ASP A 31 -12.02 2.95 -24.55
C ASP A 31 -11.80 4.38 -23.99
N LEU A 32 -11.74 4.50 -22.67
CA LEU A 32 -11.33 5.73 -21.99
C LEU A 32 -9.79 5.81 -21.97
N GLU A 33 -9.20 5.97 -23.16
CA GLU A 33 -7.74 5.98 -23.34
C GLU A 33 -7.04 7.20 -22.72
N ASP A 34 -7.79 8.27 -22.41
CA ASP A 34 -7.41 9.36 -21.49
C ASP A 34 -8.62 10.18 -20.98
N GLU A 35 -9.80 10.08 -21.62
CA GLU A 35 -11.02 10.72 -21.11
C GLU A 35 -11.49 10.05 -19.81
N VAL A 36 -11.22 10.71 -18.68
CA VAL A 36 -11.75 10.24 -17.39
C VAL A 36 -13.15 10.84 -17.17
N PRO A 37 -14.16 10.05 -16.80
CA PRO A 37 -15.40 10.60 -16.26
C PRO A 37 -15.05 11.52 -15.10
N GLU A 38 -15.47 12.78 -15.13
CA GLU A 38 -15.39 13.64 -13.95
C GLU A 38 -16.30 13.05 -12.87
N ILE A 39 -15.74 12.15 -12.05
CA ILE A 39 -16.42 11.58 -10.89
C ILE A 39 -16.83 12.77 -10.01
N PRO A 40 -18.13 13.05 -9.83
CA PRO A 40 -18.50 14.13 -8.94
C PRO A 40 -18.24 13.67 -7.51
N ALA A 41 -17.42 14.41 -6.75
CA ALA A 41 -17.23 14.14 -5.33
C ALA A 41 -18.57 14.14 -4.54
N LYS A 42 -19.62 14.74 -5.11
CA LYS A 42 -21.01 14.71 -4.61
C LYS A 42 -21.88 13.82 -5.48
N ILE A 43 -21.88 12.51 -5.24
CA ILE A 43 -22.96 11.62 -5.70
C ILE A 43 -24.14 11.79 -4.73
N SER A 44 -25.22 12.39 -5.19
CA SER A 44 -26.46 12.47 -4.40
C SER A 44 -27.14 11.10 -4.39
N VAL A 45 -27.16 10.48 -3.21
CA VAL A 45 -27.69 9.13 -2.99
C VAL A 45 -29.23 9.14 -2.94
N LEU A 46 -29.86 9.42 -4.08
CA LEU A 46 -31.31 9.30 -4.28
C LEU A 46 -31.72 8.08 -5.15
N ALA A 47 -30.73 7.34 -5.67
CA ALA A 47 -30.93 6.18 -6.55
C ALA A 47 -30.54 4.81 -5.93
N SER A 48 -29.97 4.76 -4.71
CA SER A 48 -29.57 3.48 -4.07
C SER A 48 -30.68 2.79 -3.29
N GLN A 49 -31.85 3.42 -3.13
CA GLN A 49 -33.01 2.73 -2.58
C GLN A 49 -33.51 1.71 -3.60
N GLN A 50 -33.43 0.43 -3.23
CA GLN A 50 -33.82 -0.77 -3.97
C GLN A 50 -32.74 -1.42 -4.86
N PHE A 51 -31.68 -1.94 -4.25
CA PHE A 51 -31.22 -3.30 -4.59
C PHE A 51 -30.71 -4.05 -3.34
N LEU A 52 -31.66 -4.55 -2.52
CA LEU A 52 -31.42 -5.73 -1.70
C LEU A 52 -31.36 -6.97 -2.62
N ALA A 53 -30.36 -7.01 -3.50
CA ALA A 53 -29.99 -8.24 -4.15
C ALA A 53 -29.52 -9.20 -3.06
N SER A 54 -30.17 -10.36 -2.96
CA SER A 54 -29.67 -11.47 -2.17
C SER A 54 -28.39 -11.97 -2.83
N PHE A 55 -27.28 -11.31 -2.52
CA PHE A 55 -25.96 -11.79 -2.87
C PHE A 55 -25.76 -13.09 -2.10
N ARG A 56 -26.02 -14.20 -2.79
CA ARG A 56 -25.29 -15.42 -2.52
C ARG A 56 -23.83 -15.02 -2.58
N ALA A 57 -23.17 -15.00 -1.43
CA ALA A 57 -21.73 -15.08 -1.40
C ALA A 57 -21.37 -16.32 -2.25
N SER A 58 -20.92 -16.07 -3.48
CA SER A 58 -20.02 -17.00 -4.15
C SER A 58 -18.98 -17.32 -3.11
N ARG A 59 -18.77 -18.62 -2.86
CA ARG A 59 -17.81 -19.04 -1.84
C ARG A 59 -16.44 -18.60 -2.33
N ILE A 60 -16.02 -17.39 -1.93
CA ILE A 60 -14.62 -17.03 -1.84
C ILE A 60 -14.07 -18.11 -0.94
N SER A 61 -13.36 -19.06 -1.56
CA SER A 61 -12.72 -20.12 -0.82
C SER A 61 -11.86 -19.43 0.23
N ARG A 62 -11.89 -19.93 1.48
CA ARG A 62 -10.76 -19.73 2.37
C ARG A 62 -9.62 -20.62 1.86
N ASP A 63 -9.20 -20.37 0.62
CA ASP A 63 -7.93 -20.85 0.15
C ASP A 63 -6.91 -20.27 1.12
N THR A 64 -6.07 -21.16 1.62
CA THR A 64 -4.96 -20.79 2.48
C THR A 64 -4.07 -19.85 1.67
N LEU A 65 -4.25 -18.53 1.84
CA LEU A 65 -3.45 -17.52 1.17
C LEU A 65 -2.00 -17.78 1.54
N ASN A 66 -1.25 -18.38 0.61
CA ASN A 66 0.19 -18.46 0.73
C ASN A 66 0.72 -17.02 0.60
N PRO A 67 1.27 -16.41 1.67
CA PRO A 67 1.72 -15.05 1.61
C PRO A 67 2.91 -14.95 0.65
N VAL A 68 2.92 -13.93 -0.20
CA VAL A 68 4.12 -13.59 -0.97
C VAL A 68 5.14 -13.03 0.01
N ASP A 69 6.35 -13.58 0.01
CA ASP A 69 7.40 -13.03 0.86
C ASP A 69 8.00 -11.77 0.23
N HIS A 70 7.66 -10.63 0.83
CA HIS A 70 8.15 -9.30 0.48
C HIS A 70 9.10 -8.75 1.55
N GLY A 71 9.87 -9.63 2.21
CA GLY A 71 10.81 -9.23 3.26
C GLY A 71 10.09 -8.72 4.49
N LYS A 72 10.38 -7.49 4.93
CA LYS A 72 9.74 -6.83 6.08
C LYS A 72 8.38 -6.21 5.76
N LEU A 73 7.96 -6.22 4.49
CA LEU A 73 6.62 -5.81 4.10
C LEU A 73 5.62 -6.97 4.32
N LYS A 74 4.74 -6.82 5.32
CA LYS A 74 3.78 -7.87 5.75
C LYS A 74 2.34 -7.38 5.66
N TRP A 75 1.43 -8.30 5.35
CA TRP A 75 0.00 -8.10 5.53
C TRP A 75 -0.39 -8.47 6.96
N LYS A 76 -1.09 -7.58 7.67
CA LYS A 76 -1.55 -7.80 9.06
C LYS A 76 -3.05 -7.62 9.14
N THR A 77 -3.75 -8.58 9.76
CA THR A 77 -5.20 -8.50 10.00
C THR A 77 -5.56 -7.25 10.78
N TRP A 78 -6.60 -6.55 10.33
CA TRP A 78 -7.14 -5.40 11.03
C TRP A 78 -7.77 -5.81 12.36
N ASN A 79 -7.32 -5.19 13.47
CA ASN A 79 -7.76 -5.49 14.83
C ASN A 79 -8.22 -4.23 15.57
N SER A 80 -8.93 -3.32 14.89
CA SER A 80 -9.44 -2.05 15.42
C SER A 80 -8.40 -1.00 15.79
N TYR A 81 -7.11 -1.22 15.52
CA TYR A 81 -6.05 -0.22 15.62
C TYR A 81 -5.18 -0.22 14.36
N LEU A 82 -4.71 0.96 13.96
CA LEU A 82 -3.76 1.11 12.87
C LEU A 82 -2.36 0.63 13.32
N PRO A 83 -1.73 -0.35 12.64
CA PRO A 83 -0.37 -0.76 12.97
C PRO A 83 0.64 0.34 12.66
N ASP A 84 1.70 0.45 13.48
CA ASP A 84 2.86 1.25 13.10
C ASP A 84 3.52 0.69 11.82
N GLY A 85 4.07 1.57 10.99
CA GLY A 85 4.57 1.25 9.64
C GLY A 85 3.50 0.92 8.60
N ALA A 86 2.21 1.18 8.87
CA ALA A 86 1.13 0.99 7.88
C ALA A 86 1.34 1.90 6.66
N ILE A 87 1.27 1.32 5.46
CA ILE A 87 1.53 2.04 4.21
C ILE A 87 0.32 2.85 3.78
N SER A 88 0.52 4.16 3.62
CA SER A 88 -0.49 5.09 3.12
C SER A 88 -0.03 5.90 1.91
N ILE A 89 -0.98 6.59 1.30
CA ILE A 89 -0.76 7.76 0.44
C ILE A 89 -1.62 8.91 0.95
N TYR A 90 -1.14 10.14 0.78
CA TYR A 90 -2.03 11.30 0.78
C TYR A 90 -2.74 11.36 -0.58
N ASN A 91 -4.06 11.21 -0.60
CA ASN A 91 -4.87 11.31 -1.81
C ASN A 91 -5.21 12.77 -2.09
N GLU A 92 -4.47 13.38 -3.00
CA GLU A 92 -4.65 14.78 -3.43
C GLU A 92 -6.02 15.09 -4.06
N TYR A 93 -6.74 14.08 -4.56
CA TYR A 93 -8.06 14.28 -5.16
C TYR A 93 -9.16 14.39 -4.10
N THR A 94 -9.08 13.60 -3.04
CA THR A 94 -10.05 13.59 -1.92
C THR A 94 -9.60 14.37 -0.69
N LYS A 95 -8.34 14.81 -0.65
CA LYS A 95 -7.69 15.53 0.47
C LYS A 95 -7.66 14.75 1.79
N ARG A 96 -7.39 13.44 1.75
CA ARG A 96 -7.31 12.55 2.92
C ARG A 96 -6.15 11.54 2.78
N ASP A 97 -5.74 10.95 3.90
CA ASP A 97 -4.84 9.78 3.87
C ASP A 97 -5.61 8.49 3.58
N GLU A 98 -5.08 7.67 2.69
CA GLU A 98 -5.61 6.36 2.30
C GLU A 98 -4.55 5.28 2.56
N TYR A 99 -4.92 4.26 3.32
CA TYR A 99 -4.04 3.16 3.69
C TYR A 99 -4.23 1.96 2.79
N VAL A 100 -3.14 1.31 2.39
CA VAL A 100 -3.17 0.11 1.57
C VAL A 100 -3.75 -1.05 2.37
N CYS A 101 -4.88 -1.56 1.90
CA CYS A 101 -5.54 -2.73 2.47
C CYS A 101 -5.78 -3.80 1.40
N ARG A 102 -6.06 -5.04 1.83
CA ARG A 102 -6.58 -6.11 0.96
C ARG A 102 -7.73 -6.86 1.59
N PHE A 103 -8.61 -7.37 0.72
CA PHE A 103 -9.59 -8.40 1.05
C PHE A 103 -9.43 -9.56 0.06
N GLY A 104 -9.09 -10.74 0.58
CA GLY A 104 -8.57 -11.83 -0.25
C GLY A 104 -7.34 -11.36 -1.04
N CYS A 105 -7.40 -11.47 -2.36
CA CYS A 105 -6.32 -11.02 -3.25
C CYS A 105 -6.51 -9.63 -3.87
N HIS A 106 -7.60 -8.93 -3.55
CA HIS A 106 -7.88 -7.60 -4.11
C HIS A 106 -7.36 -6.52 -3.16
N SER A 107 -6.48 -5.66 -3.65
CA SER A 107 -6.02 -4.47 -2.92
C SER A 107 -6.91 -3.26 -3.19
N GLY A 108 -6.99 -2.36 -2.21
CA GLY A 108 -7.71 -1.10 -2.29
C GLY A 108 -7.29 -0.15 -1.18
N PHE A 109 -8.21 0.72 -0.74
CA PHE A 109 -7.95 1.66 0.34
C PHE A 109 -8.79 1.40 1.59
N PHE A 110 -8.21 1.79 2.72
CA PHE A 110 -8.83 1.92 4.01
C PHE A 110 -8.64 3.36 4.53
N ILE A 111 -9.66 3.93 5.17
CA ILE A 111 -9.62 5.27 5.77
C ILE A 111 -9.91 5.12 7.27
N PRO A 112 -9.06 5.63 8.18
CA PRO A 112 -9.34 5.63 9.60
C PRO A 112 -10.60 6.45 9.93
N GLY A 113 -11.48 5.91 10.77
CA GLY A 113 -12.73 6.58 11.16
C GLY A 113 -12.55 7.86 11.98
N ASP A 114 -11.32 8.15 12.43
CA ASP A 114 -10.96 9.31 13.25
C ASP A 114 -10.68 10.60 12.42
N ASP A 115 -10.82 10.55 11.08
CA ASP A 115 -10.80 11.74 10.23
C ASP A 115 -12.11 12.54 10.37
N VAL A 116 -12.19 13.34 11.42
CA VAL A 116 -13.37 14.14 11.80
C VAL A 116 -13.71 15.20 10.74
N GLU A 117 -12.72 15.70 10.00
CA GLU A 117 -12.95 16.75 8.99
C GLU A 117 -13.62 16.16 7.74
N PHE A 118 -13.08 15.06 7.21
CA PHE A 118 -13.72 14.33 6.10
C PHE A 118 -15.09 13.77 6.50
N ALA A 119 -15.23 13.27 7.73
CA ALA A 119 -16.49 12.83 8.29
C ALA A 119 -17.57 13.93 8.32
N SER A 120 -17.18 15.19 8.52
CA SER A 120 -18.13 16.31 8.48
C SER A 120 -18.60 16.66 7.06
N GLN A 121 -17.78 16.37 6.04
CA GLN A 121 -18.03 16.77 4.65
C GLN A 121 -18.73 15.68 3.82
N TYR A 122 -18.51 14.40 4.13
CA TYR A 122 -19.09 13.26 3.41
C TYR A 122 -19.75 12.26 4.38
N PRO A 123 -20.96 12.59 4.91
CA PRO A 123 -21.61 11.79 5.95
C PRO A 123 -21.84 10.31 5.60
N ASP A 124 -21.93 9.95 4.31
CA ASP A 124 -22.07 8.55 3.88
C ASP A 124 -20.76 7.72 3.97
N TYR A 125 -19.60 8.39 4.00
CA TYR A 125 -18.30 7.79 4.34
C TYR A 125 -17.90 8.04 5.81
N ALA A 126 -18.65 8.88 6.52
CA ALA A 126 -18.37 9.30 7.89
C ALA A 126 -18.85 8.26 8.90
N SER A 127 -17.91 7.54 9.51
CA SER A 127 -18.12 6.75 10.73
C SER A 127 -19.38 5.86 10.78
N ALA A 128 -19.26 4.64 10.22
CA ALA A 128 -20.17 3.55 10.60
C ALA A 128 -19.44 2.20 10.69
N ASP A 129 -18.63 1.86 9.67
CA ASP A 129 -17.76 0.69 9.73
C ASP A 129 -16.42 0.99 9.05
N THR A 130 -15.36 0.88 9.84
CA THR A 130 -13.95 0.80 9.46
C THR A 130 -13.74 -0.38 8.48
N LYS A 131 -13.82 -0.13 7.17
CA LYS A 131 -13.80 -1.17 6.12
C LYS A 131 -12.73 -0.91 5.07
N CYS A 132 -12.16 -1.99 4.55
CA CYS A 132 -11.34 -1.98 3.34
C CYS A 132 -12.26 -1.95 2.11
N GLN A 133 -12.12 -0.92 1.30
CA GLN A 133 -12.82 -0.77 0.02
C GLN A 133 -11.95 -1.39 -1.08
N VAL A 134 -12.43 -2.49 -1.67
CA VAL A 134 -11.72 -3.21 -2.74
C VAL A 134 -12.55 -3.31 -4.02
N PRO A 135 -11.93 -3.25 -5.20
CA PRO A 135 -12.64 -3.38 -6.47
C PRO A 135 -12.76 -4.87 -6.86
N ASN A 136 -13.96 -5.32 -7.24
CA ASN A 136 -14.20 -6.68 -7.72
C ASN A 136 -15.37 -6.78 -8.73
N ASP A 137 -15.10 -7.37 -9.90
CA ASP A 137 -16.07 -7.76 -10.93
C ASP A 137 -17.13 -6.67 -11.26
N GLY A 138 -16.70 -5.43 -11.45
CA GLY A 138 -17.57 -4.27 -11.73
C GLY A 138 -18.11 -3.54 -10.49
N SER A 139 -17.83 -4.02 -9.28
CA SER A 139 -18.39 -3.48 -8.02
C SER A 139 -17.32 -3.10 -6.98
N GLU A 140 -17.67 -2.19 -6.07
CA GLU A 140 -16.90 -1.96 -4.83
C GLU A 140 -17.41 -2.91 -3.73
N ILE A 141 -16.49 -3.67 -3.13
CA ILE A 141 -16.74 -4.46 -1.92
C ILE A 141 -16.21 -3.70 -0.72
N ASN A 142 -17.08 -3.46 0.26
CA ASN A 142 -16.75 -2.86 1.54
C ASN A 142 -16.54 -3.99 2.57
N ALA A 143 -15.29 -4.39 2.83
CA ALA A 143 -14.95 -5.55 3.66
C ALA A 143 -14.56 -5.17 5.10
N SER A 144 -15.18 -5.80 6.10
CA SER A 144 -14.84 -5.63 7.52
C SER A 144 -13.71 -6.56 8.00
N ASP A 145 -13.58 -7.75 7.41
CA ASP A 145 -12.50 -8.71 7.71
C ASP A 145 -11.37 -8.54 6.68
N PHE A 146 -10.41 -7.64 6.94
CA PHE A 146 -9.35 -7.27 5.98
C PHE A 146 -7.95 -7.22 6.61
N GLU A 147 -6.95 -7.03 5.76
CA GLU A 147 -5.55 -6.86 6.16
C GLU A 147 -4.99 -5.53 5.68
N ILE A 148 -4.13 -4.91 6.50
CA ILE A 148 -3.34 -3.71 6.17
C ILE A 148 -1.94 -4.11 5.74
N LEU A 149 -1.38 -3.41 4.76
CA LEU A 149 0.02 -3.54 4.37
C LEU A 149 0.92 -2.74 5.32
N VAL A 150 1.89 -3.40 5.93
CA VAL A 150 2.77 -2.84 6.96
C VAL A 150 4.23 -3.08 6.59
N ASN A 151 5.04 -2.01 6.57
CA ASN A 151 6.48 -2.09 6.47
C ASN A 151 7.08 -2.15 7.88
N GLU A 152 7.35 -3.35 8.37
CA GLU A 152 7.86 -3.54 9.73
C GLU A 152 9.22 -2.85 9.91
N ASP A 153 9.36 -2.15 11.03
CA ASP A 153 10.55 -1.35 11.39
C ASP A 153 10.89 -0.23 10.37
N ASN A 154 9.97 0.09 9.44
CA ASN A 154 10.20 0.93 8.25
C ASN A 154 11.42 0.47 7.41
N PHE A 155 11.65 -0.84 7.34
CA PHE A 155 12.86 -1.43 6.79
C PHE A 155 12.95 -1.41 5.26
N GLU A 156 11.85 -1.71 4.54
CA GLU A 156 11.85 -1.73 3.08
C GLU A 156 11.78 -0.31 2.50
N ILE A 157 12.62 -0.01 1.51
CA ILE A 157 12.49 1.23 0.74
C ILE A 157 11.42 1.03 -0.33
N LEU A 158 10.32 1.78 -0.23
CA LEU A 158 9.17 1.66 -1.14
C LEU A 158 9.13 2.83 -2.13
N GLU A 159 8.74 2.54 -3.37
CA GLU A 159 8.57 3.54 -4.43
C GLU A 159 7.36 3.23 -5.32
N TRP A 160 6.82 4.27 -5.97
CA TRP A 160 5.67 4.17 -6.87
C TRP A 160 6.13 4.36 -8.33
N LYS A 161 6.37 3.25 -9.03
CA LYS A 161 6.84 3.23 -10.42
C LYS A 161 5.67 3.22 -11.41
N ASP A 162 5.80 3.95 -12.52
CA ASP A 162 4.75 4.06 -13.54
C ASP A 162 4.47 2.72 -14.24
N GLY A 163 3.19 2.48 -14.56
CA GLY A 163 2.70 1.27 -15.22
C GLY A 163 1.57 1.59 -16.19
N TYR A 164 1.54 0.86 -17.30
CA TYR A 164 0.67 1.13 -18.44
C TYR A 164 0.21 -0.18 -19.10
N TYR A 165 -1.07 -0.28 -19.46
CA TYR A 165 -1.63 -1.40 -20.25
C TYR A 165 -1.28 -2.81 -19.69
N GLY A 166 -1.24 -2.96 -18.37
CA GLY A 166 -0.90 -4.21 -17.68
C GLY A 166 0.58 -4.38 -17.36
N SER A 167 1.46 -3.43 -17.70
CA SER A 167 2.85 -3.49 -17.27
C SER A 167 2.97 -3.38 -15.75
N VAL A 168 3.89 -4.16 -15.20
CA VAL A 168 4.21 -4.27 -13.78
C VAL A 168 5.73 -4.27 -13.64
N PRO A 169 6.34 -3.29 -12.96
CA PRO A 169 7.78 -3.24 -12.76
C PRO A 169 8.32 -4.40 -11.90
N GLN A 170 9.62 -4.65 -11.96
CA GLN A 170 10.27 -5.62 -11.08
C GLN A 170 10.11 -5.23 -9.60
N ASN A 171 10.08 -6.22 -8.71
CA ASN A 171 9.88 -6.06 -7.26
C ASN A 171 8.54 -5.41 -6.86
N SER A 172 7.51 -5.51 -7.71
CA SER A 172 6.16 -5.04 -7.39
C SER A 172 5.49 -5.82 -6.26
N VAL A 173 4.77 -5.12 -5.39
CA VAL A 173 4.07 -5.66 -4.23
C VAL A 173 2.81 -6.41 -4.69
N ARG A 174 2.97 -7.72 -4.86
CA ARG A 174 1.93 -8.68 -5.22
C ARG A 174 1.07 -9.05 -4.00
N THR A 175 -0.25 -9.15 -4.17
CA THR A 175 -1.18 -9.43 -3.06
C THR A 175 -1.20 -10.91 -2.65
N CYS A 176 -1.14 -11.86 -3.59
CA CYS A 176 -1.15 -13.31 -3.31
C CYS A 176 -0.13 -14.08 -4.16
N ALA A 177 0.28 -15.28 -3.72
CA ALA A 177 1.27 -16.10 -4.42
C ALA A 177 0.75 -16.73 -5.73
N ASP A 178 -0.55 -16.92 -5.84
CA ASP A 178 -1.28 -17.55 -6.94
C ASP A 178 -1.90 -16.53 -7.92
N SER A 179 -2.42 -15.40 -7.42
CA SER A 179 -3.00 -14.33 -8.26
C SER A 179 -1.97 -13.27 -8.68
N GLU A 180 -1.92 -12.91 -9.96
CA GLU A 180 -1.05 -11.83 -10.47
C GLU A 180 -1.67 -10.45 -10.22
N ILE A 181 -2.10 -10.19 -8.98
CA ILE A 181 -2.69 -8.91 -8.58
C ILE A 181 -1.67 -8.13 -7.75
N TYR A 182 -1.55 -6.83 -8.03
CA TYR A 182 -0.55 -5.95 -7.42
C TYR A 182 -1.17 -4.70 -6.83
N VAL A 183 -0.53 -4.16 -5.78
CA VAL A 183 -0.92 -2.89 -5.17
C VAL A 183 -0.62 -1.74 -6.13
N GLY A 184 -1.65 -0.97 -6.47
CA GLY A 184 -1.55 0.16 -7.40
C GLY A 184 -2.21 1.43 -6.87
N LYS A 185 -1.92 2.54 -7.56
CA LYS A 185 -2.62 3.81 -7.40
C LYS A 185 -2.69 4.58 -8.71
N ASN A 186 -3.63 5.52 -8.81
CA ASN A 186 -3.61 6.56 -9.85
C ASN A 186 -3.79 7.95 -9.20
N LYS A 187 -4.30 8.94 -9.94
CA LYS A 187 -4.60 10.29 -9.41
C LYS A 187 -5.84 10.36 -8.50
N TYR A 188 -6.64 9.29 -8.41
CA TYR A 188 -7.91 9.25 -7.67
C TYR A 188 -7.88 8.43 -6.38
N GLY A 189 -6.87 7.56 -6.18
CA GLY A 189 -6.74 6.75 -4.96
C GLY A 189 -5.97 5.45 -5.17
N LEU A 190 -6.01 4.57 -4.17
CA LEU A 190 -5.44 3.20 -4.19
C LEU A 190 -6.39 2.18 -4.82
N GLY A 191 -5.84 1.06 -5.30
CA GLY A 191 -6.59 -0.01 -5.93
C GLY A 191 -5.76 -1.24 -6.25
N LYS A 192 -6.21 -2.04 -7.23
CA LYS A 192 -5.50 -3.24 -7.72
C LYS A 192 -5.03 -3.04 -9.15
N VAL A 193 -3.88 -3.60 -9.51
CA VAL A 193 -3.45 -3.77 -10.91
C VAL A 193 -3.59 -5.24 -11.28
N ASP A 194 -4.26 -5.49 -12.41
CA ASP A 194 -4.40 -6.81 -13.02
C ASP A 194 -3.77 -6.79 -14.43
N PRO A 195 -2.58 -7.39 -14.60
CA PRO A 195 -1.89 -7.48 -15.90
C PRO A 195 -2.66 -8.26 -16.96
N LYS A 196 -3.50 -9.23 -16.56
CA LYS A 196 -4.29 -10.05 -17.50
C LYS A 196 -5.39 -9.22 -18.13
N GLN A 197 -6.02 -8.37 -17.34
CA GLN A 197 -7.02 -7.40 -17.81
C GLN A 197 -6.40 -6.10 -18.36
N LYS A 198 -5.10 -5.90 -18.16
CA LYS A 198 -4.30 -4.75 -18.63
C LYS A 198 -4.69 -3.41 -18.00
N CYS A 199 -5.21 -3.44 -16.78
CA CYS A 199 -5.84 -2.30 -16.13
C CYS A 199 -5.48 -2.20 -14.64
N PHE A 200 -5.42 -0.96 -14.16
CA PHE A 200 -5.65 -0.63 -12.76
C PHE A 200 -7.15 -0.51 -12.52
N PHE A 201 -7.63 -0.95 -11.35
CA PHE A 201 -9.01 -0.86 -10.93
C PHE A 201 -9.11 -0.13 -9.59
N LEU A 202 -10.07 0.79 -9.51
CA LEU A 202 -10.33 1.69 -8.39
C LEU A 202 -11.74 1.41 -7.83
N PRO A 203 -11.90 1.10 -6.54
CA PRO A 203 -13.21 1.10 -5.90
C PRO A 203 -13.65 2.55 -5.67
N TRP A 204 -14.87 2.91 -6.05
CA TRP A 204 -15.45 4.20 -5.67
C TRP A 204 -16.97 4.18 -5.70
N GLY A 205 -17.62 4.66 -4.64
CA GLY A 205 -19.07 4.91 -4.61
C GLY A 205 -19.92 3.69 -4.96
N GLY A 206 -19.53 2.50 -4.52
CA GLY A 206 -20.22 1.24 -4.84
C GLY A 206 -19.80 0.56 -6.15
N SER A 207 -18.96 1.20 -6.98
CA SER A 207 -18.59 0.70 -8.32
C SER A 207 -17.08 0.44 -8.47
N GLU A 208 -16.71 -0.44 -9.40
CA GLU A 208 -15.32 -0.61 -9.86
C GLU A 208 -15.08 0.23 -11.13
N TYR A 209 -14.18 1.20 -11.03
CA TYR A 209 -13.65 1.96 -12.17
C TYR A 209 -12.33 1.36 -12.63
N TRP A 210 -11.95 1.56 -13.89
CA TRP A 210 -10.75 0.96 -14.47
C TRP A 210 -9.96 1.98 -15.31
N TYR A 211 -8.64 1.85 -15.36
CA TYR A 211 -7.72 2.79 -16.03
C TYR A 211 -6.50 2.08 -16.63
N ARG A 212 -5.99 2.55 -17.78
CA ARG A 212 -4.78 1.99 -18.41
C ARG A 212 -3.46 2.62 -17.97
N SER A 213 -3.52 3.73 -17.24
CA SER A 213 -2.37 4.49 -16.72
C SER A 213 -2.43 4.56 -15.19
N TYR A 214 -1.35 4.15 -14.53
CA TYR A 214 -1.30 3.98 -13.07
C TYR A 214 0.15 3.95 -12.58
N LYS A 215 0.34 3.86 -11.26
CA LYS A 215 1.61 3.53 -10.62
C LYS A 215 1.45 2.25 -9.80
N VAL A 216 2.48 1.41 -9.78
CA VAL A 216 2.56 0.17 -8.99
C VAL A 216 3.49 0.41 -7.80
N LEU A 217 3.13 -0.13 -6.64
CA LEU A 217 4.00 -0.11 -5.46
C LEU A 217 5.12 -1.14 -5.64
N THR A 218 6.37 -0.74 -5.47
CA THR A 218 7.54 -1.62 -5.63
C THR A 218 8.52 -1.45 -4.48
N ILE A 219 9.24 -2.53 -4.13
CA ILE A 219 10.40 -2.47 -3.23
C ILE A 219 11.63 -2.09 -4.05
N ASN A 220 12.25 -0.96 -3.71
CA ASN A 220 13.53 -0.56 -4.25
C ASN A 220 14.63 -1.46 -3.66
N LYS A 221 15.26 -2.29 -4.52
CA LYS A 221 16.36 -3.19 -4.15
C LYS A 221 17.71 -2.70 -4.67
N ASP A 222 17.76 -1.48 -5.20
CA ASP A 222 18.96 -0.86 -5.76
C ASP A 222 19.82 -0.21 -4.65
N VAL A 223 19.63 -0.63 -3.40
CA VAL A 223 20.43 -0.26 -2.23
C VAL A 223 21.77 -0.99 -2.30
N GLU A 224 22.74 -0.38 -2.97
CA GLU A 224 24.09 -0.95 -3.13
C GLU A 224 24.86 -1.13 -1.80
N SER A 225 24.44 -0.44 -0.72
CA SER A 225 25.10 -0.55 0.59
C SER A 225 24.26 -0.08 1.77
N ASN A 226 24.24 -0.89 2.84
CA ASN A 226 23.85 -0.47 4.20
C ASN A 226 25.13 -0.46 5.06
N PHE A 227 25.66 0.72 5.37
CA PHE A 227 26.87 0.85 6.17
C PHE A 227 26.56 0.81 7.68
N MET A 228 27.00 -0.25 8.36
CA MET A 228 26.99 -0.33 9.82
C MET A 228 28.10 0.57 10.38
N THR A 229 27.76 1.78 10.83
CA THR A 229 28.73 2.78 11.32
C THR A 229 28.83 2.87 12.84
N ASP A 230 27.76 2.54 13.57
CA ASP A 230 27.65 2.66 15.03
C ASP A 230 27.18 1.34 15.66
N ILE A 231 28.13 0.49 16.05
CA ILE A 231 27.85 -0.78 16.74
C ILE A 231 27.94 -0.54 18.25
N ARG A 232 26.77 -0.45 18.91
CA ARG A 232 26.67 -0.34 20.37
C ARG A 232 26.32 -1.69 20.99
N TYR A 233 27.23 -2.23 21.79
CA TYR A 233 27.00 -3.45 22.57
C TYR A 233 26.27 -3.13 23.88
N HIS A 234 25.22 -3.89 24.19
CA HIS A 234 24.59 -3.86 25.52
C HIS A 234 25.48 -4.60 26.52
N THR A 235 26.43 -3.90 27.13
CA THR A 235 27.40 -4.47 28.07
C THR A 235 26.84 -4.72 29.47
N ASP A 236 25.75 -4.04 29.83
CA ASP A 236 25.21 -4.07 31.19
C ASP A 236 24.61 -5.44 31.57
N ASP A 237 24.04 -6.14 30.58
CA ASP A 237 23.48 -7.50 30.72
C ASP A 237 24.46 -8.60 30.25
N ALA A 238 25.74 -8.29 30.07
CA ALA A 238 26.71 -9.22 29.49
C ALA A 238 26.96 -10.44 30.39
N LYS A 239 26.57 -11.63 29.92
CA LYS A 239 26.80 -12.90 30.63
C LYS A 239 28.28 -13.30 30.58
N ILE A 240 28.99 -13.06 31.66
CA ILE A 240 30.37 -13.55 31.85
C ILE A 240 30.38 -15.07 31.89
N VAL A 241 31.07 -15.70 30.94
CA VAL A 241 31.35 -17.15 30.94
C VAL A 241 32.74 -17.36 31.51
N SER A 242 32.82 -18.11 32.61
CA SER A 242 34.09 -18.46 33.26
C SER A 242 34.49 -19.88 32.88
N TYR A 243 35.74 -20.04 32.43
CA TYR A 243 36.38 -21.32 32.14
C TYR A 243 37.39 -21.66 33.26
N PRO A 244 37.77 -22.95 33.42
CA PRO A 244 38.83 -23.34 34.34
C PRO A 244 40.14 -22.59 34.06
N PRO A 245 40.99 -22.33 35.08
CA PRO A 245 42.27 -21.64 34.87
C PRO A 245 43.20 -22.41 33.93
N GLU A 246 43.69 -21.74 32.89
CA GLU A 246 44.71 -22.29 31.98
C GLU A 246 46.09 -21.68 32.25
N THR A 247 47.13 -22.51 32.16
CA THR A 247 48.52 -22.05 32.32
C THR A 247 49.04 -21.49 31.00
N MET A 248 49.08 -20.17 30.87
CA MET A 248 49.53 -19.48 29.65
C MET A 248 50.98 -19.80 29.23
N HIS A 249 51.87 -20.02 30.20
CA HIS A 249 53.27 -20.40 29.97
C HIS A 249 53.90 -20.91 31.27
N THR A 250 54.92 -21.77 31.16
CA THR A 250 55.69 -22.28 32.31
C THR A 250 57.17 -22.06 32.08
N SER A 251 57.78 -21.19 32.90
CA SER A 251 59.23 -20.95 32.91
C SER A 251 59.85 -21.55 34.17
N VAL A 252 60.77 -22.49 34.01
CA VAL A 252 61.51 -23.08 35.14
C VAL A 252 62.84 -22.35 35.34
N VAL A 253 63.09 -21.88 36.57
CA VAL A 253 64.35 -21.26 37.00
C VAL A 253 64.96 -22.12 38.10
N ILE A 254 66.23 -22.47 37.94
CA ILE A 254 67.00 -23.27 38.90
C ILE A 254 68.27 -22.49 39.22
N ASN A 255 68.55 -22.28 40.51
CA ASN A 255 69.84 -21.76 40.97
C ASN A 255 70.67 -22.94 41.50
N TYR A 256 71.90 -23.08 41.01
CA TYR A 256 72.82 -24.16 41.39
C TYR A 256 73.89 -23.72 42.40
N ASP A 257 73.86 -22.45 42.83
CA ASP A 257 74.81 -21.85 43.76
C ASP A 257 74.06 -21.08 44.87
N CYS A 258 74.72 -20.82 45.98
CA CYS A 258 74.20 -20.04 47.11
C CYS A 258 74.26 -18.52 46.87
N ASN A 259 74.90 -18.09 45.79
CA ASN A 259 75.02 -16.68 45.42
C ASN A 259 73.74 -16.14 44.76
N GLN A 260 73.48 -14.84 44.94
CA GLN A 260 72.32 -14.18 44.35
C GLN A 260 72.49 -14.05 42.83
N ALA A 261 71.49 -14.52 42.07
CA ALA A 261 71.44 -14.43 40.62
C ALA A 261 70.08 -13.90 40.14
N THR A 262 70.09 -13.14 39.06
CA THR A 262 68.89 -12.57 38.44
C THR A 262 68.68 -13.17 37.06
N LYS A 263 67.47 -13.66 36.77
CA LYS A 263 67.08 -14.17 35.45
C LYS A 263 65.68 -13.67 35.10
N SER A 264 65.55 -13.04 33.94
CA SER A 264 64.26 -12.62 33.37
C SER A 264 63.69 -13.70 32.45
N ALA A 265 62.37 -13.74 32.31
CA ALA A 265 61.66 -14.57 31.34
C ALA A 265 60.50 -13.76 30.74
N ASP A 266 60.34 -13.84 29.42
CA ASP A 266 59.28 -13.13 28.70
C ASP A 266 58.03 -14.01 28.56
N LEU A 267 56.89 -13.50 29.01
CA LEU A 267 55.59 -14.14 28.79
C LEU A 267 55.01 -13.67 27.44
N ARG A 268 54.85 -14.60 26.50
CA ARG A 268 54.09 -14.39 25.26
C ARG A 268 53.22 -15.61 24.98
N ASN A 269 51.94 -15.38 24.74
CA ASN A 269 51.00 -16.40 24.29
C ASN A 269 50.03 -15.77 23.28
N THR A 270 49.49 -16.58 22.38
CA THR A 270 48.44 -16.20 21.43
C THR A 270 47.30 -17.20 21.56
N ILE A 271 46.14 -16.71 22.01
CA ILE A 271 44.92 -17.50 22.04
C ILE A 271 44.29 -17.41 20.65
N GLN A 272 43.97 -18.56 20.04
CA GLN A 272 43.24 -18.67 18.77
C GLN A 272 41.76 -18.99 19.03
#